data_AF-A0AAD9NJR2-F1
#
_entry.id   AF-A0AAD9NJR2-F1
#
_cell.length_a   1.000
_cell.length_b   1.000
_cell.length_c   1.000
_cell.angle_alpha   90.00
_cell.angle_beta   90.00
_cell.angle_gamma   90.00
#
_symmetry.space_group_name_H-M   'P 1'
#
loop_
_entity.id
_entity.type
_entity.pdbx_description
1 polymer ?
#
loop_
_entity_poly.entity_id
_entity_poly.type
_entity_poly.pdbx_seq_one_letter_code
_entity_poly.pdbx_strand_id
1 'polypeptide(L)' 'MRMSPDRLPKQILYSQLSSGYRQRGRPRLQFKDTIKRNLKLRDIMTDSWTSL' A
#
# COMPACT_ATOMS: atom_id res chain seq x y z
N MET A 1 -16.61 1.67 -2.21
CA MET A 1 -16.84 0.21 -2.00
C MET A 1 -15.52 -0.46 -1.60
N ARG A 2 -15.50 -1.34 -0.59
CA ARG A 2 -14.26 -2.03 -0.15
C ARG A 2 -14.07 -3.33 -0.93
N MET A 3 -12.89 -3.54 -1.51
CA MET A 3 -12.58 -4.79 -2.25
C MET A 3 -12.71 -6.03 -1.34
N SER A 4 -13.28 -7.13 -1.85
CA SER A 4 -13.36 -8.41 -1.12
C SER A 4 -11.95 -9.01 -0.92
N PRO A 5 -11.71 -9.72 0.21
CA PRO A 5 -10.40 -10.31 0.55
C PRO A 5 -9.93 -11.38 -0.44
N ASP A 6 -10.86 -12.04 -1.13
CA ASP A 6 -10.62 -13.15 -2.06
C ASP A 6 -10.07 -12.66 -3.40
N ARG A 7 -10.10 -11.35 -3.64
CA ARG A 7 -9.57 -10.75 -4.87
C ARG A 7 -8.04 -10.70 -4.83
N LEU A 8 -7.42 -11.26 -5.86
CA LEU A 8 -5.98 -11.24 -6.11
C LEU A 8 -5.33 -9.87 -5.87
N PRO A 9 -5.85 -8.73 -6.38
CA PRO A 9 -5.25 -7.42 -6.11
C PRO A 9 -5.15 -7.07 -4.64
N LYS A 10 -6.16 -7.41 -3.83
CA LYS A 10 -6.15 -7.12 -2.40
C LYS A 10 -5.16 -8.03 -1.67
N GLN A 11 -5.08 -9.29 -2.04
CA GLN A 11 -4.09 -10.20 -1.47
C GLN A 11 -2.66 -9.70 -1.74
N ILE A 12 -2.35 -9.32 -2.99
CA ILE A 12 -1.02 -8.84 -3.37
C ILE A 12 -0.70 -7.49 -2.70
N LEU A 13 -1.59 -6.50 -2.79
CA LEU A 13 -1.34 -5.15 -2.26
C LEU A 13 -1.14 -5.13 -0.74
N TYR A 14 -1.86 -5.99 -0.02
CA TYR A 14 -1.81 -6.06 1.44
C TYR A 14 -0.94 -7.20 1.96
N SER A 15 -0.30 -7.95 1.05
CA SER A 15 0.73 -8.93 1.40
C SER A 15 1.90 -8.25 2.08
N GLN A 16 2.56 -9.02 2.93
CA GLN A 16 3.76 -8.58 3.61
C GLN A 16 4.97 -8.65 2.66
N LEU A 17 5.79 -7.61 2.64
CA LEU A 17 7.08 -7.64 1.96
C LEU A 17 8.04 -8.61 2.66
N SER A 18 8.84 -9.31 1.86
CA SER A 18 9.90 -10.20 2.32
C SER A 18 11.07 -9.43 2.97
N SER A 19 11.28 -8.18 2.56
CA SER A 19 12.33 -7.30 3.06
C SER A 19 11.79 -5.92 3.42
N GLY A 20 12.57 -5.18 4.21
CA GLY A 20 12.22 -3.84 4.68
C GLY A 20 11.66 -3.84 6.10
N TYR A 21 12.00 -2.78 6.83
CA TYR A 21 11.73 -2.66 8.25
C TYR A 21 10.77 -1.49 8.51
N ARG A 22 9.96 -1.63 9.55
CA ARG A 22 9.31 -0.49 10.20
C ARG A 22 9.94 -0.29 11.57
N GLN A 23 9.74 0.88 12.15
CA GLN A 23 10.13 1.13 13.54
C GLN A 23 9.51 0.07 14.47
N ARG A 24 10.22 -0.25 15.56
CA ARG A 24 9.88 -1.31 16.51
C ARG A 24 8.42 -1.17 16.98
N GLY A 25 7.69 -2.29 17.01
CA GLY A 25 6.28 -2.34 17.45
C GLY A 25 5.22 -2.10 16.36
N ARG A 26 5.60 -1.82 15.10
CA ARG A 26 4.66 -1.71 13.97
C ARG A 26 4.53 -3.03 13.19
N PRO A 27 3.36 -3.31 12.58
CA PRO A 27 3.21 -4.43 11.64
C PRO A 27 4.21 -4.33 10.49
N ARG A 28 4.65 -5.49 9.98
CA ARG A 28 5.57 -5.60 8.83
C ARG A 28 5.06 -4.80 7.61
N LEU A 29 6.01 -4.32 6.78
CA LEU A 29 5.72 -3.44 5.63
C LEU A 29 4.88 -4.18 4.58
N GLN A 30 3.84 -3.53 4.06
CA GLN A 30 2.99 -4.10 3.00
C GLN A 30 3.39 -3.55 1.63
N PHE A 31 3.11 -4.31 0.57
CA PHE A 31 3.42 -3.89 -0.80
C PHE A 31 2.81 -2.52 -1.17
N LYS A 32 1.57 -2.26 -0.74
CA LYS A 32 0.90 -0.97 -0.96
C LYS A 32 1.67 0.23 -0.39
N ASP A 33 2.41 0.04 0.70
CA ASP A 33 3.11 1.14 1.36
C ASP A 33 4.30 1.60 0.52
N THR A 34 4.96 0.65 -0.17
CA THR A 34 6.03 0.94 -1.14
C THR A 34 5.48 1.72 -2.32
N ILE A 35 4.31 1.36 -2.85
CA ILE A 35 3.63 2.12 -3.91
C ILE A 35 3.38 3.55 -3.44
N LYS A 36 2.73 3.73 -2.27
CA LYS A 36 2.45 5.07 -1.73
C LYS A 36 3.71 5.92 -1.57
N ARG A 37 4.79 5.32 -1.05
CA ARG A 37 6.09 6.00 -0.93
C ARG A 37 6.63 6.42 -2.29
N ASN A 38 6.60 5.53 -3.28
CA ASN A 38 7.10 5.82 -4.62
C ASN A 38 6.29 6.90 -5.34
N LEU A 39 4.97 6.89 -5.18
CA LEU A 39 4.10 7.95 -5.73
C LEU A 39 4.46 9.30 -5.12
N LYS A 40 4.63 9.36 -3.79
CA LYS A 40 5.07 10.59 -3.11
C LYS A 40 6.47 11.05 -3.56
N LEU A 41 7.42 10.12 -3.73
CA LEU A 41 8.76 10.44 -4.24
C LEU A 41 8.75 11.00 -5.66
N ARG A 42 7.71 10.67 -6.44
CA ARG A 42 7.51 11.15 -7.81
C ARG A 42 6.53 12.33 -7.91
N ASP A 43 6.13 12.90 -6.77
CA ASP A 43 5.16 13.99 -6.68
C ASP A 43 3.80 13.70 -7.35
N ILE A 44 3.40 12.43 -7.34
CA ILE A 44 2.09 12.02 -7.84
C ILE A 44 1.09 12.12 -6.68
N MET A 45 0.31 13.20 -6.67
CA MET A 45 -0.76 13.42 -5.69
C MET A 45 -1.93 12.47 -5.93
N THR A 46 -2.27 11.68 -4.91
CA THR A 46 -3.38 10.70 -4.96
C THR A 46 -4.67 11.21 -4.34
N ASP A 47 -4.65 12.39 -3.72
CA ASP A 47 -5.74 12.89 -2.87
C ASP A 47 -7.02 13.23 -3.66
N SER A 48 -6.89 13.50 -4.96
CA SER A 48 -8.00 13.81 -5.87
C SER A 48 -8.59 12.59 -6.59
N TRP A 49 -8.04 11.40 -6.42
CA TRP A 49 -8.40 10.23 -7.25
C TRP A 49 -9.76 9.61 -6.90
N THR A 50 -10.34 10.00 -5.77
CA THR A 50 -11.62 9.46 -5.27
C THR A 50 -12.75 10.49 -5.24
N SER A 51 -12.55 11.68 -5.80
CA SER A 51 -13.53 12.78 -5.81
C SER A 51 -14.66 12.62 -6.84
N LEU A 52 -15.08 11.38 -7.14
CA LEU A 52 -16.21 11.06 -8.02
C LEU A 52 -17.40 10.53 -7.22
#